data_AF-A0A653R7P5-F1
#
_entry.id   AF-A0A653R7P5-F1
#
_cell.length_a   1.000
_cell.length_b   1.000
_cell.length_c   1.000
_cell.angle_alpha   90.00
_cell.angle_beta   90.00
_cell.angle_gamma   90.00
#
_symmetry.space_group_name_H-M   'P 1'
#
loop_
_entity.id
_entity.type
_entity.pdbx_description
1 polymer ?
#
loop_
_entity_poly.entity_id
_entity_poly.type
_entity_poly.pdbx_seq_one_letter_code
_entity_poly.pdbx_strand_id
1 'polypeptide(L)' 'MTPDKDRIKHLPKPVRLEDTVTTADTAPVPDPSGGRDTERDFMIRYGLGGL' A
#
# COMPACT_ATOMS: atom_id res chain seq x y z
N MET A 1 6.22 15.76 24.45
CA MET A 1 7.48 15.00 24.51
C MET A 1 8.35 15.47 23.35
N THR A 2 9.21 16.45 23.59
CA THR A 2 10.18 16.93 22.60
C THR A 2 11.25 15.85 22.43
N PRO A 3 11.57 15.42 21.20
CA PRO A 3 12.65 14.46 21.00
C PRO A 3 13.95 15.08 21.53
N ASP A 4 14.67 14.31 22.35
CA ASP A 4 15.98 14.67 22.85
C ASP A 4 16.91 14.95 21.66
N LYS A 5 17.39 16.20 21.56
CA LYS A 5 18.26 16.66 20.47
C LYS A 5 19.57 15.87 20.42
N ASP A 6 19.98 15.29 21.54
CA ASP A 6 21.22 14.53 21.64
C ASP A 6 21.05 13.06 21.23
N ARG A 7 19.82 12.57 21.09
CA ARG A 7 19.50 11.19 20.69
C ARG A 7 19.90 10.88 19.24
N ILE A 8 20.07 11.89 18.39
CA ILE A 8 20.36 11.73 16.95
C ILE A 8 21.73 12.31 16.58
N LYS A 9 22.69 12.30 17.52
CA LYS A 9 24.07 12.76 17.24
C LYS A 9 24.83 11.86 16.27
N HIS A 10 24.45 10.58 16.20
CA HIS A 10 25.12 9.59 15.37
C HIS A 10 24.11 8.75 14.59
N LEU A 11 24.45 8.49 13.34
CA LEU A 11 23.72 7.53 12.53
C LEU A 11 23.95 6.11 13.05
N PRO A 12 22.97 5.21 12.90
CA PRO A 12 23.19 3.77 13.12
C PRO A 12 24.34 3.24 12.27
N LYS A 13 24.93 2.12 12.71
CA LYS A 13 25.96 1.43 11.94
C LYS A 13 25.42 1.10 10.52
N PRO A 14 26.20 1.34 9.45
CA PRO A 14 25.79 0.98 8.11
C PRO A 14 25.61 -0.54 7.98
N VAL A 15 24.59 -0.96 7.25
CA VAL A 15 24.31 -2.34 6.90
C VAL A 15 24.98 -2.64 5.56
N ARG A 16 25.70 -3.76 5.46
CA ARG A 16 26.33 -4.19 4.20
C ARG A 16 25.30 -4.94 3.36
N LEU A 17 25.40 -4.87 2.03
CA LEU A 17 24.42 -5.51 1.13
C LEU A 17 24.46 -7.04 1.25
N GLU A 18 25.63 -7.61 1.48
CA GLU A 18 25.84 -9.04 1.75
C GLU A 18 25.15 -9.53 3.03
N ASP A 19 24.83 -8.62 3.96
CA ASP A 19 24.10 -8.93 5.20
C ASP A 19 22.58 -8.82 5.01
N THR A 20 22.10 -8.47 3.81
CA THR A 20 20.67 -8.28 3.52
C THR A 20 20.04 -9.50 2.84
N VAL A 21 18.73 -9.67 3.03
CA VAL A 21 17.93 -10.64 2.29
C VAL A 21 17.51 -10.01 0.97
N THR A 22 17.83 -10.65 -0.16
CA THR A 22 17.57 -10.13 -1.51
C THR A 22 16.07 -10.11 -1.87
N THR A 23 15.27 -10.88 -1.15
CA THR A 23 13.82 -11.01 -1.39
C THR A 23 13.02 -10.40 -0.26
N ALA A 24 12.08 -9.52 -0.62
CA ALA A 24 11.04 -9.04 0.26
C ALA A 24 9.76 -9.79 -0.04
N ASP A 25 9.11 -10.34 1.00
CA ASP A 25 7.76 -10.87 0.86
C ASP A 25 6.80 -9.69 0.65
N THR A 26 6.08 -9.70 -0.46
CA THR A 26 5.15 -8.62 -0.81
C THR A 26 3.73 -9.12 -0.67
N ALA A 27 2.88 -8.32 -0.02
CA ALA A 27 1.44 -8.56 -0.04
C ALA A 27 0.94 -8.64 -1.50
N PRO A 28 -0.05 -9.49 -1.79
CA PRO A 28 -0.66 -9.53 -3.11
C PRO A 28 -1.19 -8.15 -3.49
N VAL A 29 -1.15 -7.85 -4.78
CA VAL A 29 -1.72 -6.61 -5.32
C VAL A 29 -3.19 -6.54 -4.93
N PRO A 30 -3.67 -5.44 -4.32
CA PRO A 30 -5.08 -5.27 -4.00
C PRO A 30 -5.94 -5.38 -5.26
N ASP A 31 -7.06 -6.08 -5.17
CA ASP A 31 -8.02 -6.15 -6.27
C ASP A 31 -8.53 -4.74 -6.63
N PRO A 32 -8.27 -4.24 -7.86
CA PRO A 32 -8.69 -2.90 -8.26
C PRO A 32 -10.21 -2.75 -8.34
N SER A 33 -10.94 -3.86 -8.52
CA SER A 33 -12.40 -3.87 -8.55
C SER A 33 -13.03 -3.93 -7.15
N GLY A 34 -12.24 -4.23 -6.11
CA GLY A 34 -12.73 -4.42 -4.75
C GLY A 34 -13.85 -5.48 -4.65
N GLY A 35 -13.83 -6.49 -5.53
CA GLY A 35 -14.86 -7.51 -5.66
C GLY A 35 -16.19 -7.02 -6.25
N ARG A 36 -16.21 -5.87 -6.92
CA ARG A 36 -17.42 -5.29 -7.52
C ARG A 36 -17.37 -5.31 -9.04
N ASP A 37 -18.50 -5.66 -9.63
CA ASP A 37 -18.73 -5.49 -11.06
C ASP A 37 -19.26 -4.07 -11.31
N THR A 38 -18.34 -3.16 -11.64
CA THR A 38 -18.64 -1.74 -11.86
C THR A 38 -19.57 -1.53 -13.06
N GLU A 39 -19.53 -2.42 -14.04
CA GLU A 39 -20.38 -2.36 -15.24
C GLU A 39 -21.83 -2.71 -14.87
N ARG A 40 -21.99 -3.79 -14.10
CA ARG A 40 -23.30 -4.15 -13.53
C ARG A 40 -23.88 -3.04 -12.66
N ASP A 41 -23.05 -2.44 -11.79
CA ASP A 41 -23.47 -1.35 -10.91
C ASP A 41 -23.92 -0.11 -11.71
N PHE A 42 -23.20 0.21 -12.79
CA PHE A 42 -23.55 1.30 -13.69
C PHE A 42 -24.90 1.03 -14.38
N MET A 43 -25.09 -0.16 -14.95
CA MET A 43 -26.34 -0.53 -15.64
C MET A 43 -27.55 -0.55 -14.70
N ILE A 44 -27.40 -0.96 -13.44
CA ILE A 44 -28.48 -0.89 -12.45
C ILE A 44 -28.83 0.57 -12.12
N ARG A 45 -27.82 1.44 -11.98
CA ARG A 45 -28.02 2.84 -11.59
C ARG A 45 -28.58 3.71 -12.71
N TYR A 46 -28.22 3.43 -13.96
CA TYR A 46 -28.53 4.31 -15.10
C TYR A 46 -29.31 3.62 -16.22
N GLY A 47 -29.31 2.28 -16.30
CA GLY A 47 -29.99 1.51 -17.33
C GLY A 47 -31.45 1.14 -17.01
N LEU A 48 -31.88 1.24 -15.75
CA LEU A 48 -33.23 0.90 -15.28
C LEU A 48 -34.17 2.12 -15.16
N GLY A 49 -33.82 3.26 -15.75
CA GLY A 49 -34.54 4.54 -15.60
C GLY A 49 -35.00 5.20 -16.90
N GLY A 50 -35.32 4.43 -17.93
CA GLY A 50 -35.69 4.92 -19.26
C GLY A 50 -36.98 4.32 -19.84
N LEU A 51 -37.99 4.03 -19.01
CA LEU A 51 -39.36 3.71 -19.42
C LEU A 51 -40.36 4.41 -18.51
#